data_AF-A0A3C0MGM8-F1
#
_entry.id   AF-A0A3C0MGM8-F1
#
_cell.length_a   1.000
_cell.length_b   1.000
_cell.length_c   1.000
_cell.angle_alpha   90.00
_cell.angle_beta   90.00
_cell.angle_gamma   90.00
#
_symmetry.space_group_name_H-M   'P 1'
#
loop_
_entity.id
_entity.type
_entity.pdbx_description
1 polymer ?
#
loop_
_entity_poly.entity_id
_entity_poly.type
_entity_poly.pdbx_seq_one_letter_code
_entity_poly.pdbx_strand_id
1 'polypeptide(L)'
;GANAYARVCMEEAVAWARQRQTFGKRLADHQVIRHKIAEMLRQINATQAYLEMCAWRVQNGETPAADLAMLKVQATLTMEFCAR
;
A
#
# COMPACT_ATOMS: atom_id res chain seq x y z
N GLY A 1 1.44 3.91 -10.94
CA GLY A 1 1.52 5.23 -10.27
C GLY A 1 1.19 5.10 -8.80
N ALA A 2 -0.07 5.32 -8.41
CA ALA A 2 -0.50 5.39 -7.01
C ALA A 2 -0.06 4.21 -6.13
N ASN A 3 -0.22 2.95 -6.57
CA ASN A 3 0.20 1.78 -5.77
C ASN A 3 1.72 1.73 -5.53
N ALA A 4 2.53 2.21 -6.49
CA ALA A 4 3.97 2.29 -6.32
C ALA A 4 4.36 3.39 -5.32
N TYR A 5 3.70 4.56 -5.38
CA TYR A 5 3.91 5.62 -4.40
C TYR A 5 3.48 5.21 -2.99
N ALA A 6 2.39 4.44 -2.85
CA ALA A 6 1.99 3.87 -1.58
C ALA A 6 3.08 2.98 -0.96
N ARG A 7 3.74 2.15 -1.80
CA ARG A 7 4.87 1.31 -1.40
C ARG A 7 6.07 2.12 -0.94
N VAL A 8 6.46 3.14 -1.70
CA VAL A 8 7.56 4.05 -1.31
C VAL A 8 7.27 4.70 0.03
N CYS A 9 6.05 5.21 0.23
CA CYS A 9 5.65 5.84 1.49
C CYS A 9 5.75 4.87 2.69
N MET A 10 5.30 3.63 2.52
CA MET A 10 5.41 2.60 3.54
C MET A 10 6.89 2.26 3.84
N GLU A 11 7.73 2.14 2.81
CA GLU A 11 9.17 1.86 2.96
C GLU A 11 9.90 2.98 3.72
N GLU A 12 9.60 4.24 3.39
CA GLU A 12 10.13 5.40 4.11
C GLU A 12 9.66 5.42 5.57
N ALA A 13 8.39 5.13 5.82
CA ALA A 13 7.85 5.04 7.18
C ALA A 13 8.54 3.93 8.00
N VAL A 14 8.81 2.77 7.39
CA VAL A 14 9.56 1.67 8.02
C VAL A 14 11.01 2.09 8.32
N ALA A 15 11.68 2.74 7.37
CA ALA A 15 13.05 3.21 7.54
C ALA A 15 13.14 4.20 8.71
N TRP A 16 12.22 5.16 8.77
CA TRP A 16 12.13 6.10 9.88
C TRP A 16 11.83 5.41 11.22
N ALA A 17 10.88 4.48 11.24
CA ALA A 17 10.48 3.78 12.46
C ALA A 17 11.62 2.94 13.08
N ARG A 18 12.58 2.48 12.26
CA ARG A 18 13.77 1.75 12.71
C ARG A 18 14.82 2.66 13.32
N GLN A 19 14.93 3.91 12.87
CA GLN A 19 15.93 4.87 13.32
C GLN A 19 15.46 5.67 14.55
N ARG A 20 14.19 6.08 14.57
CA ARG A 20 13.65 6.96 15.61
C ARG A 20 13.34 6.18 16.89
N GLN A 21 13.75 6.73 18.02
CA GLN A 21 13.46 6.21 19.36
C GLN A 21 12.60 7.17 20.17
N THR A 22 11.65 6.61 20.92
CA THR A 22 10.80 7.31 21.89
C THR A 22 10.50 6.37 23.06
N PHE A 23 10.38 6.94 24.26
CA PHE A 23 10.08 6.16 25.47
C PHE A 23 11.03 4.96 25.68
N GLY A 24 12.32 5.15 25.39
CA GLY A 24 13.37 4.15 25.60
C GLY A 24 13.42 2.99 24.58
N LYS A 25 12.64 3.04 23.49
CA LYS A 25 12.59 1.99 22.45
C LYS A 25 12.43 2.60 21.05
N ARG A 26 12.77 1.84 20.00
CA ARG A 26 12.55 2.30 18.62
C ARG A 26 11.06 2.36 18.33
N LEU A 27 10.63 3.24 17.43
CA LEU A 27 9.23 3.31 16.99
C LEU A 27 8.75 1.95 16.48
N ALA A 28 9.56 1.21 15.73
CA ALA A 28 9.27 -0.13 15.23
C ALA A 28 9.02 -1.18 16.33
N ASP A 29 9.50 -0.94 17.56
CA ASP A 29 9.30 -1.86 18.69
C ASP A 29 7.94 -1.64 19.39
N HIS A 30 7.23 -0.55 19.07
CA HIS A 30 5.88 -0.31 19.56
C HIS A 30 4.83 -1.03 18.71
N GLN A 31 3.94 -1.79 19.35
CA GLN A 31 2.91 -2.60 18.69
C GLN A 31 2.02 -1.78 17.74
N VAL A 32 1.62 -0.58 18.15
CA VAL A 32 0.75 0.31 17.34
C VAL A 32 1.40 0.71 16.01
N ILE A 33 2.73 0.90 16.00
CA ILE A 33 3.47 1.25 14.78
C ILE A 33 3.58 0.04 13.86
N ARG A 34 3.88 -1.16 14.42
CA ARG A 34 3.91 -2.39 13.63
C ARG A 34 2.57 -2.69 12.98
N HIS A 35 1.46 -2.51 13.71
CA HIS A 35 0.12 -2.70 13.17
C HIS A 35 -0.18 -1.72 12.03
N LYS A 36 0.20 -0.44 12.17
CA LYS A 36 0.03 0.55 11.10
C LYS A 36 0.79 0.16 9.83
N ILE A 37 2.05 -0.24 9.96
CA ILE A 37 2.88 -0.69 8.83
C ILE A 37 2.32 -1.97 8.18
N ALA A 38 1.90 -2.95 9.00
CA ALA A 38 1.31 -4.19 8.50
C ALA A 38 0.04 -3.92 7.71
N GLU A 39 -0.80 -2.99 8.17
CA GLU A 39 -2.02 -2.60 7.48
C GLU A 39 -1.74 -1.87 6.15
N MET A 40 -0.74 -0.98 6.10
CA MET A 40 -0.28 -0.38 4.83
C MET A 40 0.12 -1.47 3.84
N LEU A 41 0.97 -2.41 4.26
CA LEU A 41 1.44 -3.51 3.40
C LEU A 41 0.28 -4.40 2.92
N ARG A 42 -0.68 -4.70 3.79
CA ARG A 42 -1.87 -5.50 3.46
C ARG A 42 -2.67 -4.85 2.32
N GLN A 43 -2.93 -3.54 2.43
CA GLN A 43 -3.69 -2.82 1.40
C GLN A 43 -2.90 -2.70 0.08
N ILE A 44 -1.60 -2.41 0.14
CA ILE A 44 -0.73 -2.34 -1.04
C ILE A 44 -0.74 -3.69 -1.79
N ASN A 45 -0.60 -4.80 -1.07
CA ASN A 45 -0.58 -6.13 -1.69
C ASN A 45 -1.94 -6.50 -2.29
N ALA A 46 -3.05 -6.16 -1.63
CA ALA A 46 -4.38 -6.36 -2.20
C ALA A 46 -4.59 -5.55 -3.48
N THR A 47 -4.19 -4.28 -3.48
CA THR A 47 -4.24 -3.40 -4.65
C THR A 47 -3.35 -3.91 -5.79
N GLN A 48 -2.16 -4.43 -5.47
CA GLN A 48 -1.25 -5.03 -6.44
C GLN A 48 -1.86 -6.27 -7.11
N ALA A 49 -2.44 -7.19 -6.32
CA ALA A 49 -3.10 -8.38 -6.85
C ALA A 49 -4.28 -8.02 -7.76
N TYR A 50 -5.08 -7.00 -7.39
CA TYR A 50 -6.18 -6.54 -8.23
C TYR A 50 -5.67 -5.93 -9.55
N LEU A 51 -4.59 -5.14 -9.49
CA LEU A 51 -3.94 -4.60 -10.69
C LEU A 51 -3.48 -5.72 -11.63
N GLU A 52 -2.84 -6.75 -11.10
CA GLU A 52 -2.36 -7.90 -11.88
C GLU A 52 -3.51 -8.67 -12.53
N MET A 53 -4.61 -8.90 -11.79
CA MET A 53 -5.80 -9.54 -12.34
C MET A 53 -6.40 -8.73 -13.50
N CYS A 54 -6.57 -7.41 -13.34
CA CYS A 54 -7.06 -6.54 -14.39
C CYS A 54 -6.13 -6.51 -15.61
N ALA A 55 -4.82 -6.42 -15.37
CA ALA A 55 -3.82 -6.43 -16.44
C ALA A 55 -3.86 -7.73 -17.25
N TRP A 56 -3.98 -8.88 -16.57
CA TRP A 56 -4.11 -10.18 -17.22
C TRP A 56 -5.35 -10.25 -18.10
N ARG A 57 -6.52 -9.80 -17.62
CA ARG A 57 -7.76 -9.77 -18.42
C ARG A 57 -7.62 -8.91 -19.67
N VAL A 58 -7.02 -7.72 -19.52
CA VAL A 58 -6.75 -6.82 -20.65
C VAL A 58 -5.81 -7.45 -21.67
N GLN A 59 -4.76 -8.15 -21.22
CA GLN A 59 -3.84 -8.87 -22.11
C GLN A 59 -4.52 -9.99 -22.89
N ASN A 60 -5.55 -10.62 -22.33
CA ASN A 60 -6.37 -11.63 -23.00
C ASN A 60 -7.48 -11.04 -23.90
N GLY A 61 -7.49 -9.72 -24.13
CA GLY A 61 -8.43 -9.05 -25.02
C GLY A 61 -9.75 -8.66 -24.35
N GLU A 62 -9.91 -8.84 -23.04
CA GLU A 62 -11.08 -8.33 -22.33
C GLU A 62 -10.96 -6.83 -22.05
N THR A 63 -12.10 -6.14 -21.95
CA THR A 63 -12.15 -4.74 -21.49
C THR A 63 -12.97 -4.63 -20.20
N PRO A 64 -12.38 -4.97 -19.03
CA PRO A 64 -13.10 -4.96 -17.76
C PRO A 64 -13.23 -3.52 -17.21
N ALA A 65 -14.01 -2.67 -17.88
CA ALA A 65 -14.08 -1.23 -17.60
C ALA A 65 -14.50 -0.90 -16.16
N ALA A 66 -15.47 -1.64 -15.60
CA ALA A 66 -15.92 -1.47 -14.22
C ALA A 66 -14.79 -1.77 -13.21
N ASP A 67 -14.06 -2.87 -13.42
CA ASP A 67 -12.95 -3.24 -12.56
C ASP A 67 -11.79 -2.24 -12.64
N LEU A 68 -11.49 -1.73 -13.83
CA LEU A 68 -10.46 -0.71 -14.01
C LEU A 68 -10.83 0.59 -13.27
N ALA A 69 -12.11 0.99 -13.29
CA ALA A 69 -12.59 2.14 -12.54
C ALA A 69 -12.49 1.93 -11.02
N MET A 70 -12.90 0.76 -10.52
CA MET A 70 -12.78 0.40 -9.11
C MET A 70 -11.31 0.33 -8.66
N LEU A 71 -10.46 -0.30 -9.45
CA LEU A 71 -9.02 -0.39 -9.21
C LEU A 71 -8.37 0.98 -9.11
N LYS A 72 -8.76 1.94 -9.96
CA LYS A 72 -8.27 3.32 -9.88
C LYS A 72 -8.56 3.93 -8.51
N VAL A 73 -9.80 3.82 -8.04
CA VAL A 73 -10.24 4.36 -6.74
C VAL A 73 -9.50 3.65 -5.59
N GLN A 74 -9.44 2.32 -5.63
CA GLN A 74 -8.73 1.50 -4.66
C GLN A 74 -7.25 1.90 -4.53
N ALA A 75 -6.57 2.12 -5.65
CA ALA A 75 -5.18 2.53 -5.66
C ALA A 75 -4.96 3.92 -5.05
N THR A 76 -5.86 4.88 -5.30
CA THR A 76 -5.76 6.22 -4.71
C THR A 76 -6.05 6.21 -3.21
N LEU A 77 -7.04 5.45 -2.75
CA LEU A 77 -7.35 5.31 -1.32
C LEU A 77 -6.22 4.62 -0.56
N THR A 78 -5.61 3.59 -1.16
CA THR A 78 -4.45 2.91 -0.58
C THR A 78 -3.27 3.87 -0.41
N MET A 79 -3.00 4.71 -1.43
CA MET A 79 -1.95 5.73 -1.35
C MET A 79 -2.24 6.77 -0.27
N GLU A 80 -3.45 7.31 -0.21
CA GLU A 80 -3.87 8.26 0.81
C GLU A 80 -3.72 7.67 2.22
N PHE A 81 -4.16 6.42 2.41
CA PHE A 81 -4.01 5.72 3.68
C PHE A 81 -2.55 5.57 4.10
N CYS A 82 -1.66 5.26 3.15
CA CYS A 82 -0.22 5.14 3.44
C CYS A 82 0.42 6.50 3.77
N ALA A 83 -0.02 7.57 3.11
CA ALA A 83 0.52 8.93 3.28
C ALA A 83 0.09 9.62 4.58
N ARG A 84 -0.92 9.09 5.29
CA ARG A 84 -1.47 9.67 6.53
C ARG A 84 -0.93 9.00 7.78
#